data_AF-A0A433Q030-F1
#
_entry.id   AF-A0A433Q030-F1
#
_cell.length_a   1.000
_cell.length_b   1.000
_cell.length_c   1.000
_cell.angle_alpha   90.00
_cell.angle_beta   90.00
_cell.angle_gamma   90.00
#
_symmetry.space_group_name_H-M   'P 1'
#
loop_
_entity.id
_entity.type
_entity.pdbx_description
1 polymer ?
#
loop_
_entity_poly.entity_id
_entity_poly.type
_entity_poly.pdbx_seq_one_letter_code
_entity_poly.pdbx_strand_id
1 'polypeptide(L)'
;MVTSRLCILIMASSYNDITKNNIQPLKLAINHILSRASFISLDTEFTGLGGKDTRAPNMEDRYKNLCKLVKSHALVAFGLTAFERISDSSVPEVQEQWKTRYAAHNFSFLLSCQMEYTVSPSSLHFLVESGFDFNRQIKFGIPYYCGSAPLPPPAMQGTDIQQRALMTSMRNLFSHLLYVSRTRCVPIVIHNGLLDLMFLYHAFHADLPLELPAFTADLSEMFPGGIYDTKYVADYVTREHSSFLAYLFRKYEREQARRNHDAISYKDIDEHKDAGKEVYAGDILDKEKVNRRRCFVIDIKDRIPTPAVRTQLEELASDDVTTNATNNKTEDSSTNNDLSAAGRKHKRKGNDNKLYCEQYALHGFCRKNKMCGKSHDLDLILDIEEAAHHGKKRQRFDDRQIRDKDAYITTARDIEDRSAGNTQDIVMSSTKVVKDLQEQFSPSATVEIAMAWPSSSSYHSAHYDSYMTGYIFAHQLAEYGEVTMRDNHRNRLYLIAKDVPLRVERSQFAKTSKGHDEVKSKWVQ
;
A
#
# COMPACT_ATOMS: atom_id res chain seq x y z
N MET A 1 -12.91 8.87 19.00
CA MET A 1 -12.16 9.74 18.07
C MET A 1 -10.70 9.97 18.48
N VAL A 2 -10.32 9.85 19.77
CA VAL A 2 -8.91 10.02 20.21
C VAL A 2 -8.05 8.75 20.00
N THR A 3 -8.66 7.57 19.90
CA THR A 3 -7.96 6.27 19.74
C THR A 3 -7.38 6.04 18.34
N SER A 4 -7.97 6.62 17.29
CA SER A 4 -7.50 6.43 15.91
C SER A 4 -6.20 7.20 15.62
N ARG A 5 -6.00 8.38 16.20
CA ARG A 5 -4.75 9.15 16.03
C ARG A 5 -3.57 8.55 16.80
N LEU A 6 -3.84 7.92 17.95
CA LEU A 6 -2.81 7.26 18.76
C LEU A 6 -2.32 5.94 18.14
N CYS A 7 -3.19 5.18 17.45
CA CYS A 7 -2.77 4.03 16.65
C CYS A 7 -1.88 4.44 15.48
N ILE A 8 -2.17 5.55 14.80
CA ILE A 8 -1.32 6.06 13.71
C ILE A 8 0.06 6.49 14.23
N LEU A 9 0.16 6.97 15.49
CA LEU A 9 1.43 7.34 16.12
C LEU A 9 2.31 6.15 16.51
N ILE A 10 1.70 5.03 16.89
CA ILE A 10 2.41 3.79 17.26
C ILE A 10 2.79 2.97 16.01
N MET A 11 2.08 3.18 14.89
CA MET A 11 2.28 2.49 13.62
C MET A 11 3.22 3.20 12.63
N ALA A 12 4.14 4.05 13.12
CA ALA A 12 5.42 4.25 12.46
C ALA A 12 6.21 2.92 12.56
N SER A 13 5.74 1.96 11.76
CA SER A 13 5.87 0.52 11.91
C SER A 13 7.29 0.08 12.21
N SER A 14 7.49 -0.69 13.27
CA SER A 14 8.75 -1.38 13.53
C SER A 14 9.21 -2.10 12.26
N TYR A 15 10.36 -1.70 11.72
CA TYR A 15 10.96 -2.29 10.53
C TYR A 15 12.44 -2.54 10.76
N ASN A 16 12.96 -3.56 10.08
CA ASN A 16 14.35 -3.91 10.08
C ASN A 16 15.07 -3.10 9.00
N ASP A 17 15.83 -2.10 9.42
CA ASP A 17 16.64 -1.26 8.54
C ASP A 17 17.94 -1.98 8.16
N ILE A 18 17.99 -2.55 6.96
CA ILE A 18 19.10 -3.39 6.50
C ILE A 18 20.04 -2.58 5.59
N THR A 19 21.29 -2.50 6.01
CA THR A 19 22.37 -1.78 5.34
C THR A 19 23.58 -2.70 5.15
N LYS A 20 24.64 -2.18 4.51
CA LYS A 20 25.89 -2.92 4.34
C LYS A 20 26.52 -3.37 5.66
N ASN A 21 26.22 -2.68 6.76
CA ASN A 21 26.81 -2.92 8.07
C ASN A 21 26.16 -4.10 8.82
N ASN A 22 24.90 -4.43 8.55
CA ASN A 22 24.14 -5.42 9.33
C ASN A 22 23.54 -6.56 8.50
N ILE A 23 23.58 -6.51 7.15
CA ILE A 23 23.02 -7.59 6.32
C ILE A 23 23.67 -8.96 6.59
N GLN A 24 24.99 -9.00 6.80
CA GLN A 24 25.71 -10.24 7.06
C GLN A 24 25.32 -10.92 8.38
N PRO A 25 25.33 -10.22 9.54
CA PRO A 25 24.89 -10.84 10.79
C PRO A 25 23.39 -11.18 10.79
N LEU A 26 22.54 -10.42 10.07
CA LEU A 26 21.09 -10.65 10.05
C LEU A 26 20.63 -11.71 9.04
N LYS A 27 21.50 -12.16 8.12
CA LYS A 27 21.13 -13.06 7.02
C LYS A 27 20.38 -14.33 7.46
N LEU A 28 20.82 -14.96 8.55
CA LEU A 28 20.22 -16.21 9.03
C LEU A 28 18.82 -15.96 9.60
N ALA A 29 18.65 -14.87 10.34
CA ALA A 29 17.35 -14.47 10.88
C ALA A 29 16.37 -14.10 9.77
N ILE A 30 16.81 -13.33 8.77
CA ILE A 30 16.01 -12.98 7.58
C ILE A 30 15.59 -14.27 6.86
N ASN A 31 16.53 -15.16 6.56
CA ASN A 31 16.23 -16.42 5.87
C ASN A 31 15.25 -17.31 6.64
N HIS A 32 15.37 -17.37 7.97
CA HIS A 32 14.44 -18.09 8.83
C HIS A 32 13.03 -17.50 8.77
N ILE A 33 12.91 -16.17 8.88
CA ILE A 33 11.61 -15.47 8.78
C ILE A 33 10.96 -15.73 7.42
N LEU A 34 11.73 -15.60 6.33
CA LEU A 34 11.23 -15.90 4.98
C LEU A 34 10.71 -17.34 4.87
N SER A 35 11.41 -18.31 5.48
CA SER A 35 11.02 -19.73 5.42
C SER A 35 9.69 -20.06 6.11
N ARG A 36 9.20 -19.16 6.99
CA ARG A 36 7.92 -19.31 7.72
C ARG A 36 6.78 -18.52 7.06
N ALA A 37 7.08 -17.65 6.10
CA ALA A 37 6.09 -16.81 5.46
C ALA A 37 4.98 -17.63 4.79
N SER A 38 3.75 -17.19 4.97
CA SER A 38 2.57 -17.66 4.25
C SER A 38 2.39 -16.92 2.92
N PHE A 39 2.82 -15.66 2.85
CA PHE A 39 3.04 -14.90 1.62
C PHE A 39 4.08 -13.80 1.86
N ILE A 40 4.68 -13.29 0.78
CA ILE A 40 5.69 -12.23 0.84
C ILE A 40 5.27 -11.10 -0.09
N SER A 41 5.27 -9.87 0.41
CA SER A 41 5.07 -8.68 -0.43
C SER A 41 6.37 -7.96 -0.73
N LEU A 42 6.43 -7.33 -1.90
CA LEU A 42 7.62 -6.68 -2.44
C LEU A 42 7.26 -5.29 -2.97
N ASP A 43 8.18 -4.35 -2.81
CA ASP A 43 8.11 -3.02 -3.41
C ASP A 43 9.53 -2.44 -3.57
N THR A 44 9.76 -1.57 -4.57
CA THR A 44 11.09 -1.05 -4.89
C THR A 44 11.13 0.42 -5.22
N GLU A 45 12.28 1.06 -4.95
CA GLU A 45 12.57 2.42 -5.35
C GLU A 45 13.71 2.43 -6.37
N PHE A 46 13.55 3.18 -7.45
CA PHE A 46 14.50 3.23 -8.57
C PHE A 46 14.77 4.67 -9.04
N THR A 47 15.90 4.86 -9.70
CA THR A 47 16.36 6.20 -10.15
C THR A 47 15.60 6.75 -11.37
N GLY A 48 14.64 6.00 -11.95
CA GLY A 48 13.86 6.45 -13.09
C GLY A 48 12.66 5.58 -13.44
N LEU A 49 11.60 6.22 -13.93
CA LEU A 49 10.32 5.60 -14.34
C LEU A 49 10.13 5.53 -15.87
N GLY A 50 11.04 6.13 -16.63
CA GLY A 50 10.94 6.27 -18.08
C GLY A 50 9.86 7.25 -18.53
N GLY A 51 9.60 7.29 -19.83
CA GLY A 51 8.76 8.29 -20.50
C GLY A 51 7.43 7.76 -21.04
N LYS A 52 7.05 8.24 -22.22
CA LYS A 52 5.87 7.76 -22.95
C LYS A 52 6.08 6.34 -23.51
N ASP A 53 7.31 6.01 -23.88
CA ASP A 53 7.65 4.75 -24.54
C ASP A 53 7.52 3.54 -23.61
N THR A 54 7.72 3.73 -22.30
CA THR A 54 7.48 2.70 -21.27
C THR A 54 5.99 2.46 -21.01
N ARG A 55 5.11 3.19 -21.69
CA ARG A 55 3.66 3.03 -21.69
C ARG A 55 3.12 2.72 -23.10
N ALA A 56 3.96 2.23 -24.01
CA ALA A 56 3.56 1.90 -25.38
C ALA A 56 2.29 1.02 -25.42
N PRO A 57 1.36 1.22 -26.38
CA PRO A 57 0.14 0.43 -26.48
C PRO A 57 0.40 -1.06 -26.78
N ASN A 58 1.42 -1.38 -27.58
CA ASN A 58 1.86 -2.75 -27.82
C ASN A 58 2.69 -3.26 -26.62
N MET A 59 2.46 -4.49 -26.15
CA MET A 59 3.12 -5.02 -24.94
C MET A 59 4.57 -5.40 -25.18
N GLU A 60 4.90 -5.91 -26.37
CA GLU A 60 6.25 -6.29 -26.76
C GLU A 60 7.15 -5.06 -26.84
N ASP A 61 6.68 -3.98 -27.47
CA ASP A 61 7.38 -2.69 -27.54
C ASP A 61 7.52 -2.07 -26.16
N ARG A 62 6.44 -2.10 -25.36
CA ARG A 62 6.46 -1.63 -23.97
C ARG A 62 7.53 -2.37 -23.17
N TYR A 63 7.56 -3.69 -23.25
CA TYR A 63 8.53 -4.53 -22.56
C TYR A 63 9.96 -4.22 -23.01
N LYS A 64 10.22 -4.06 -24.32
CA LYS A 64 11.53 -3.66 -24.84
C LYS A 64 11.98 -2.31 -24.29
N ASN A 65 11.08 -1.34 -24.18
CA ASN A 65 11.39 -0.03 -23.60
C ASN A 65 11.61 -0.09 -22.08
N LEU A 66 10.82 -0.91 -21.37
CA LEU A 66 11.05 -1.17 -19.94
C LEU A 66 12.39 -1.88 -19.70
N CYS A 67 12.80 -2.80 -20.57
CA CYS A 67 14.12 -3.43 -20.48
C CYS A 67 15.26 -2.40 -20.62
N LYS A 68 15.14 -1.46 -21.57
CA LYS A 68 16.10 -0.36 -21.73
C LYS A 68 16.15 0.53 -20.48
N LEU A 69 14.99 0.84 -19.89
CA LEU A 69 14.89 1.60 -18.65
C LEU A 69 15.62 0.89 -17.51
N VAL A 70 15.28 -0.38 -17.25
CA VAL A 70 15.82 -1.16 -16.13
C VAL A 70 17.33 -1.37 -16.25
N LYS A 71 17.84 -1.56 -17.47
CA LYS A 71 19.29 -1.72 -17.72
C LYS A 71 20.09 -0.42 -17.56
N SER A 72 19.45 0.74 -17.65
CA SER A 72 20.12 2.04 -17.55
C SER A 72 19.99 2.69 -16.18
N HIS A 73 19.00 2.32 -15.38
CA HIS A 73 18.70 2.94 -14.09
C HIS A 73 19.02 2.00 -12.93
N ALA A 74 19.17 2.55 -11.72
CA ALA A 74 19.51 1.78 -10.54
C ALA A 74 18.31 1.55 -9.63
N LEU A 75 18.27 0.36 -9.03
CA LEU A 75 17.47 0.03 -7.85
C LEU A 75 18.20 0.58 -6.60
N VAL A 76 17.53 1.42 -5.81
CA VAL A 76 18.13 2.17 -4.69
C VAL A 76 17.61 1.76 -3.31
N ALA A 77 16.38 1.23 -3.26
CA ALA A 77 15.86 0.56 -2.08
C ALA A 77 14.94 -0.59 -2.46
N PHE A 78 14.86 -1.58 -1.58
CA PHE A 78 14.00 -2.74 -1.72
C PHE A 78 13.26 -2.99 -0.40
N GLY A 79 11.94 -2.93 -0.48
CA GLY A 79 11.02 -3.24 0.60
C GLY A 79 10.54 -4.67 0.49
N LEU A 80 10.65 -5.41 1.59
CA LEU A 80 10.15 -6.78 1.69
C LEU A 80 9.40 -6.94 3.00
N THR A 81 8.18 -7.44 2.94
CA THR A 81 7.45 -7.86 4.13
C THR A 81 7.06 -9.32 4.05
N ALA A 82 7.47 -10.09 5.05
CA ALA A 82 7.06 -11.48 5.22
C ALA A 82 5.85 -11.55 6.16
N PHE A 83 4.75 -12.15 5.68
CA PHE A 83 3.55 -12.38 6.47
C PHE A 83 3.44 -13.85 6.83
N GLU A 84 3.58 -14.16 8.11
CA GLU A 84 3.39 -15.50 8.65
C GLU A 84 1.99 -15.61 9.25
N ARG A 85 1.18 -16.58 8.78
CA ARG A 85 -0.09 -16.90 9.42
C ARG A 85 0.20 -17.60 10.75
N ILE A 86 -0.34 -17.03 11.83
CA ILE A 86 -0.31 -17.64 13.15
C ILE A 86 -1.54 -18.53 13.28
N SER A 87 -1.32 -19.84 13.46
CA SER A 87 -2.35 -20.75 13.99
C SER A 87 -2.23 -20.77 15.50
N ASP A 88 -3.34 -20.59 16.19
CA ASP A 88 -3.37 -20.57 17.66
C ASP A 88 -4.14 -21.79 18.14
N SER A 89 -3.41 -22.82 18.57
CA SER A 89 -4.01 -24.07 19.05
C SER A 89 -4.90 -23.89 20.28
N SER A 90 -4.86 -22.73 20.93
CA SER A 90 -5.74 -22.39 22.07
C SER A 90 -7.08 -21.79 21.66
N VAL A 91 -7.26 -21.42 20.39
CA VAL A 91 -8.50 -20.84 19.87
C VAL A 91 -9.39 -21.97 19.32
N PRO A 92 -10.68 -22.04 19.70
CA PRO A 92 -11.59 -23.03 19.14
C PRO A 92 -11.64 -22.94 17.61
N GLU A 93 -11.62 -24.08 16.93
CA GLU A 93 -11.59 -24.22 15.46
C GLU A 93 -12.68 -23.37 14.75
N VAL A 94 -13.82 -23.17 15.42
CA VAL A 94 -14.94 -22.34 14.95
C VAL A 94 -14.60 -20.84 14.90
N GLN A 95 -13.74 -20.32 15.78
CA GLN A 95 -13.30 -18.91 15.74
C GLN A 95 -12.15 -18.68 14.75
N GLU A 96 -11.30 -19.68 14.53
CA GLU A 96 -10.20 -19.65 13.55
C GLU A 96 -10.73 -19.56 12.10
N GLN A 97 -11.97 -20.04 11.88
CA GLN A 97 -12.66 -19.97 10.58
C GLN A 97 -12.98 -18.53 10.11
N TRP A 98 -13.09 -17.55 11.02
CA TRP A 98 -13.59 -16.19 10.69
C TRP A 98 -12.58 -15.07 10.95
N LYS A 99 -11.52 -15.33 11.72
CA LYS A 99 -10.49 -14.35 12.06
C LYS A 99 -9.09 -14.91 11.80
N THR A 100 -8.43 -14.40 10.78
CA THR A 100 -7.04 -14.80 10.47
C THR A 100 -6.04 -13.87 11.17
N ARG A 101 -4.98 -14.43 11.76
CA ARG A 101 -3.90 -13.65 12.37
C ARG A 101 -2.61 -13.78 11.56
N TYR A 102 -1.93 -12.67 11.34
CA TYR A 102 -0.63 -12.64 10.71
C TYR A 102 0.40 -11.97 11.60
N ALA A 103 1.62 -12.51 11.66
CA ALA A 103 2.80 -11.77 12.05
C ALA A 103 3.43 -11.14 10.80
N ALA A 104 3.67 -9.83 10.81
CA ALA A 104 4.35 -9.13 9.72
C ALA A 104 5.77 -8.73 10.13
N HIS A 105 6.76 -9.16 9.35
CA HIS A 105 8.15 -8.75 9.49
C HIS A 105 8.55 -7.85 8.33
N ASN A 106 8.75 -6.57 8.61
CA ASN A 106 9.11 -5.56 7.61
C ASN A 106 10.64 -5.44 7.49
N PHE A 107 11.15 -5.42 6.27
CA PHE A 107 12.57 -5.21 5.95
C PHE A 107 12.73 -4.08 4.94
N SER A 108 13.64 -3.16 5.24
CA SER A 108 14.03 -2.06 4.36
C SER A 108 15.49 -2.23 3.96
N PHE A 109 15.75 -2.69 2.74
CA PHE A 109 17.11 -2.84 2.23
C PHE A 109 17.53 -1.57 1.51
N LEU A 110 18.56 -0.89 2.02
CA LEU A 110 19.19 0.26 1.35
C LEU A 110 20.26 -0.25 0.39
N LEU A 111 20.20 0.14 -0.89
CA LEU A 111 21.00 -0.48 -1.96
C LEU A 111 21.93 0.52 -2.64
N SER A 112 23.09 0.03 -3.09
CA SER A 112 24.09 0.81 -3.82
C SER A 112 24.53 0.05 -5.08
N CYS A 113 24.03 0.46 -6.24
CA CYS A 113 24.43 -0.11 -7.52
C CYS A 113 25.90 0.24 -7.79
N GLN A 114 26.71 -0.77 -8.13
CA GLN A 114 28.13 -0.60 -8.45
C GLN A 114 28.42 -0.48 -9.95
N MET A 115 27.38 -0.52 -10.79
CA MET A 115 27.48 -0.26 -12.22
C MET A 115 27.25 1.24 -12.50
N GLU A 116 27.71 1.73 -13.64
CA GLU A 116 27.29 3.06 -14.12
C GLU A 116 25.78 3.04 -14.42
N TYR A 117 25.07 4.07 -13.97
CA TYR A 117 23.63 4.21 -14.20
C TYR A 117 23.23 5.66 -14.40
N THR A 118 22.09 5.85 -15.07
CA THR A 118 21.45 7.13 -15.27
C THR A 118 20.41 7.40 -14.18
N VAL A 119 20.18 8.68 -13.93
CA VAL A 119 19.15 9.15 -13.00
C VAL A 119 18.18 10.07 -13.74
N SER A 120 16.89 9.90 -13.47
CA SER A 120 15.85 10.82 -13.92
C SER A 120 15.68 11.92 -12.85
N PRO A 121 15.89 13.21 -13.15
CA PRO A 121 15.79 14.28 -12.15
C PRO A 121 14.44 14.33 -11.43
N SER A 122 13.34 14.07 -12.14
CA SER A 122 12.00 14.02 -11.55
C SER A 122 11.83 12.88 -10.55
N SER A 123 12.46 11.73 -10.79
CA SER A 123 12.44 10.59 -9.87
C SER A 123 13.26 10.87 -8.61
N LEU A 124 14.46 11.46 -8.74
CA LEU A 124 15.24 11.86 -7.58
C LEU A 124 14.51 12.90 -6.74
N HIS A 125 13.91 13.91 -7.38
CA HIS A 125 13.12 14.93 -6.69
C HIS A 125 11.97 14.29 -5.91
N PHE A 126 11.22 13.38 -6.53
CA PHE A 126 10.13 12.65 -5.86
C PHE A 126 10.63 11.83 -4.67
N LEU A 127 11.75 11.13 -4.80
CA LEU A 127 12.36 10.36 -3.72
C LEU A 127 12.74 11.27 -2.53
N VAL A 128 13.38 12.42 -2.78
CA VAL A 128 13.70 13.39 -1.72
C VAL A 128 12.43 13.94 -1.06
N GLU A 129 11.42 14.33 -1.84
CA GLU A 129 10.15 14.83 -1.29
C GLU A 129 9.43 13.78 -0.44
N SER A 130 9.65 12.50 -0.74
CA SER A 130 9.11 11.36 -0.01
C SER A 130 9.93 10.97 1.23
N GLY A 131 11.08 11.62 1.46
CA GLY A 131 11.94 11.39 2.62
C GLY A 131 13.12 10.45 2.38
N PHE A 132 13.44 10.10 1.12
CA PHE A 132 14.60 9.27 0.81
C PHE A 132 15.92 10.03 1.03
N ASP A 133 16.81 9.44 1.83
CA ASP A 133 18.12 10.02 2.15
C ASP A 133 19.23 9.45 1.26
N PHE A 134 19.61 10.23 0.23
CA PHE A 134 20.71 9.88 -0.68
C PHE A 134 22.09 9.88 -0.01
N ASN A 135 22.33 10.72 1.00
CA ASN A 135 23.60 10.71 1.72
C ASN A 135 23.76 9.39 2.47
N ARG A 136 22.68 8.95 3.13
CA ARG A 136 22.62 7.65 3.78
C ARG A 136 22.78 6.51 2.79
N GLN A 137 22.13 6.58 1.62
CA GLN A 137 22.25 5.58 0.57
C GLN A 137 23.70 5.42 0.11
N ILE A 138 24.38 6.52 -0.21
CA ILE A 138 25.78 6.51 -0.67
C ILE A 138 26.70 5.94 0.42
N LYS A 139 26.48 6.34 1.68
CA LYS A 139 27.34 5.93 2.79
C LYS A 139 27.11 4.48 3.22
N PHE A 140 25.87 3.99 3.26
CA PHE A 140 25.51 2.73 3.92
C PHE A 140 24.80 1.71 3.04
N GLY A 141 24.52 2.03 1.78
CA GLY A 141 23.86 1.12 0.85
C GLY A 141 24.64 -0.19 0.66
N ILE A 142 23.91 -1.30 0.60
CA ILE A 142 24.45 -2.63 0.32
C ILE A 142 24.93 -2.64 -1.13
N PRO A 143 26.23 -2.87 -1.38
CA PRO A 143 26.75 -2.89 -2.74
C PRO A 143 26.18 -4.09 -3.51
N TYR A 144 25.71 -3.86 -4.74
CA TYR A 144 25.31 -4.93 -5.64
C TYR A 144 25.75 -4.68 -7.08
N TYR A 145 25.90 -5.78 -7.82
CA TYR A 145 26.16 -5.81 -9.25
C TYR A 145 25.02 -6.57 -9.92
N CYS A 146 24.54 -6.11 -11.08
CA CYS A 146 23.44 -6.74 -11.82
C CYS A 146 23.67 -8.25 -12.01
N GLY A 147 22.63 -9.08 -12.00
CA GLY A 147 22.72 -10.54 -11.81
C GLY A 147 23.75 -11.25 -12.68
N SER A 148 23.84 -10.87 -13.96
CA SER A 148 24.78 -11.46 -14.93
C SER A 148 26.19 -10.85 -14.88
N ALA A 149 26.36 -9.70 -14.24
CA ALA A 149 27.64 -9.01 -14.20
C ALA A 149 28.63 -9.83 -13.36
N PRO A 150 29.86 -10.06 -13.89
CA PRO A 150 30.92 -10.69 -13.12
C PRO A 150 31.25 -9.80 -11.92
N LEU A 151 31.47 -10.43 -10.77
CA LEU A 151 32.01 -9.72 -9.62
C LEU A 151 33.46 -9.33 -9.91
N PRO A 152 33.93 -8.17 -9.41
CA PRO A 152 35.34 -7.82 -9.40
C PRO A 152 36.22 -9.01 -8.97
N PRO A 153 37.39 -9.19 -9.62
CA PRO A 153 38.31 -10.24 -9.22
C PRO A 153 38.77 -10.00 -7.76
N PRO A 154 39.06 -11.08 -7.01
CA PRO A 154 39.67 -10.99 -5.70
C PRO A 154 40.87 -10.03 -5.69
N ALA A 155 40.85 -9.02 -4.82
CA ALA A 155 42.10 -8.34 -4.46
C ALA A 155 42.94 -9.28 -3.56
N MET A 156 44.27 -9.16 -3.58
CA MET A 156 45.14 -10.07 -2.81
C MET A 156 44.84 -10.06 -1.29
N GLN A 157 44.70 -11.29 -0.74
CA GLN A 157 44.63 -11.77 0.65
C GLN A 157 43.64 -11.14 1.67
N GLY A 158 42.77 -12.01 2.23
CA GLY A 158 42.19 -11.89 3.58
C GLY A 158 40.90 -11.05 3.71
N THR A 159 40.94 -9.79 3.32
CA THR A 159 39.77 -8.87 3.32
C THR A 159 38.75 -9.21 2.22
N ASP A 160 39.16 -10.01 1.24
CA ASP A 160 38.39 -10.39 0.06
C ASP A 160 37.13 -11.20 0.38
N ILE A 161 37.17 -12.12 1.36
CA ILE A 161 36.02 -13.02 1.62
C ILE A 161 34.81 -12.25 2.16
N GLN A 162 35.04 -11.36 3.13
CA GLN A 162 33.96 -10.58 3.74
C GLN A 162 33.36 -9.57 2.76
N GLN A 163 34.22 -8.92 1.96
CA GLN A 163 33.78 -7.98 0.93
C GLN A 163 33.00 -8.69 -0.18
N ARG A 164 33.47 -9.86 -0.64
CA ARG A 164 32.77 -10.70 -1.61
C ARG A 164 31.44 -11.22 -1.07
N ALA A 165 31.39 -11.63 0.20
CA ALA A 165 30.15 -12.02 0.87
C ALA A 165 29.17 -10.84 0.92
N LEU A 166 29.64 -9.63 1.23
CA LEU A 166 28.83 -8.43 1.23
C LEU A 166 28.25 -8.13 -0.17
N MET A 167 29.08 -8.18 -1.21
CA MET A 167 28.67 -7.94 -2.61
C MET A 167 27.68 -8.97 -3.16
N THR A 168 27.69 -10.20 -2.62
CA THR A 168 26.75 -11.27 -2.99
C THR A 168 25.51 -11.33 -2.11
N SER A 169 25.43 -10.54 -1.04
CA SER A 169 24.35 -10.62 -0.03
C SER A 169 22.96 -10.58 -0.65
N MET A 170 22.71 -9.61 -1.55
CA MET A 170 21.39 -9.45 -2.16
C MET A 170 21.07 -10.55 -3.17
N ARG A 171 22.06 -11.04 -3.94
CA ARG A 171 21.87 -12.20 -4.83
C ARG A 171 21.54 -13.46 -4.03
N ASN A 172 22.22 -13.67 -2.90
CA ASN A 172 21.98 -14.81 -2.01
C ASN A 172 20.61 -14.70 -1.33
N LEU A 173 20.22 -13.51 -0.86
CA LEU A 173 18.90 -13.25 -0.30
C LEU A 173 17.80 -13.52 -1.34
N PHE A 174 17.95 -13.00 -2.55
CA PHE A 174 16.98 -13.21 -3.62
C PHE A 174 16.91 -14.69 -4.02
N SER A 175 18.05 -15.38 -4.12
CA SER A 175 18.08 -16.83 -4.36
C SER A 175 17.38 -17.62 -3.26
N HIS A 176 17.53 -17.23 -1.98
CA HIS A 176 16.81 -17.83 -0.86
C HIS A 176 15.30 -17.57 -0.95
N LEU A 177 14.88 -16.36 -1.36
CA LEU A 177 13.48 -16.05 -1.61
C LEU A 177 12.89 -16.94 -2.71
N LEU A 178 13.61 -17.16 -3.81
CA LEU A 178 13.21 -18.08 -4.88
C LEU A 178 13.14 -19.53 -4.40
N TYR A 179 14.12 -19.97 -3.60
CA TYR A 179 14.12 -21.28 -2.97
C TYR A 179 12.88 -21.49 -2.10
N VAL A 180 12.53 -20.53 -1.24
CA VAL A 180 11.33 -20.58 -0.40
C VAL A 180 10.06 -20.58 -1.25
N SER A 181 9.96 -19.70 -2.26
CA SER A 181 8.80 -19.66 -3.16
C SER A 181 8.60 -20.98 -3.90
N ARG A 182 9.68 -21.66 -4.28
CA ARG A 182 9.61 -22.96 -4.97
C ARG A 182 9.29 -24.13 -4.06
N THR A 183 10.01 -24.26 -2.95
CA THR A 183 9.89 -25.42 -2.04
C THR A 183 8.63 -25.40 -1.21
N ARG A 184 8.10 -24.20 -0.89
CA ARG A 184 6.91 -24.03 -0.05
C ARG A 184 5.72 -23.42 -0.80
N CYS A 185 5.86 -23.16 -2.10
CA CYS A 185 4.84 -22.48 -2.91
C CYS A 185 4.39 -21.14 -2.30
N VAL A 186 5.30 -20.38 -1.68
CA VAL A 186 4.98 -19.10 -1.05
C VAL A 186 4.59 -18.08 -2.14
N PRO A 187 3.37 -17.51 -2.09
CA PRO A 187 2.93 -16.45 -2.99
C PRO A 187 3.76 -15.18 -2.87
N ILE A 188 4.01 -14.55 -4.01
CA ILE A 188 4.60 -13.21 -4.08
C ILE A 188 3.51 -12.19 -4.39
N VAL A 189 3.49 -11.11 -3.62
CA VAL A 189 2.45 -10.08 -3.69
C VAL A 189 3.09 -8.74 -4.06
N ILE A 190 2.49 -8.06 -5.02
CA ILE A 190 2.94 -6.76 -5.53
C ILE A 190 1.74 -5.82 -5.74
N HIS A 191 2.00 -4.54 -5.97
CA HIS A 191 0.98 -3.56 -6.34
C HIS A 191 1.43 -2.82 -7.60
N ASN A 192 0.85 -3.12 -8.77
CA ASN A 192 1.34 -2.60 -10.05
C ASN A 192 2.83 -2.91 -10.31
N GLY A 193 3.28 -4.08 -9.84
CA GLY A 193 4.71 -4.35 -9.64
C GLY A 193 5.44 -4.97 -10.82
N LEU A 194 4.98 -4.78 -12.06
CA LEU A 194 5.71 -5.30 -13.23
C LEU A 194 7.14 -4.73 -13.27
N LEU A 195 7.28 -3.43 -13.00
CA LEU A 195 8.58 -2.76 -13.04
C LEU A 195 9.48 -3.23 -11.88
N ASP A 196 8.92 -3.42 -10.68
CA ASP A 196 9.61 -3.97 -9.52
C ASP A 196 10.19 -5.37 -9.82
N LEU A 197 9.38 -6.26 -10.39
CA LEU A 197 9.83 -7.59 -10.79
C LEU A 197 10.96 -7.53 -11.83
N MET A 198 10.88 -6.61 -12.80
CA MET A 198 11.93 -6.43 -13.80
C MET A 198 13.23 -5.92 -13.18
N PHE A 199 13.17 -4.95 -12.26
CA PHE A 199 14.36 -4.46 -11.54
C PHE A 199 14.97 -5.54 -10.66
N LEU A 200 14.18 -6.26 -9.88
CA LEU A 200 14.67 -7.35 -9.02
C LEU A 200 15.31 -8.48 -9.86
N TYR A 201 14.67 -8.84 -10.98
CA TYR A 201 15.20 -9.81 -11.93
C TYR A 201 16.58 -9.36 -12.46
N HIS A 202 16.67 -8.13 -12.97
CA HIS A 202 17.92 -7.61 -13.53
C HIS A 202 19.02 -7.42 -12.48
N ALA A 203 18.66 -6.91 -11.30
CA ALA A 203 19.59 -6.61 -10.24
C ALA A 203 20.21 -7.88 -9.63
N PHE A 204 19.41 -8.92 -9.39
CA PHE A 204 19.83 -10.03 -8.54
C PHE A 204 19.79 -11.42 -9.18
N HIS A 205 19.11 -11.59 -10.32
CA HIS A 205 18.96 -12.89 -10.97
C HIS A 205 19.80 -12.99 -12.24
N ALA A 206 19.36 -12.35 -13.33
CA ALA A 206 19.99 -12.44 -14.65
C ALA A 206 19.61 -11.24 -15.53
N ASP A 207 20.17 -11.17 -16.73
CA ASP A 207 19.79 -10.17 -17.72
C ASP A 207 18.37 -10.41 -18.20
N LEU A 208 17.59 -9.33 -18.27
CA LEU A 208 16.22 -9.40 -18.77
C LEU A 208 16.19 -10.05 -20.16
N PRO A 209 15.32 -11.05 -20.39
CA PRO A 209 15.16 -11.69 -21.69
C PRO A 209 14.79 -10.66 -22.77
N LEU A 210 15.20 -10.90 -24.02
CA LEU A 210 14.88 -10.00 -25.13
C LEU A 210 13.38 -9.94 -25.45
N GLU A 211 12.68 -11.05 -25.22
CA GLU A 211 11.28 -11.24 -25.59
C GLU A 211 10.42 -11.45 -24.34
N LEU A 212 9.27 -10.76 -24.29
CA LEU A 212 8.33 -10.81 -23.18
C LEU A 212 7.88 -12.24 -22.82
N PRO A 213 7.59 -13.15 -23.77
CA PRO A 213 7.19 -14.52 -23.44
C PRO A 213 8.26 -15.33 -22.69
N ALA A 214 9.55 -15.05 -22.91
CA ALA A 214 10.62 -15.69 -22.15
C ALA A 214 10.66 -15.16 -20.71
N PHE A 215 10.47 -13.86 -20.52
CA PHE A 215 10.38 -13.26 -19.19
C PHE A 215 9.18 -13.77 -18.39
N THR A 216 8.00 -13.90 -19.00
CA THR A 216 6.84 -14.47 -18.30
C THR A 216 7.01 -15.96 -17.99
N ALA A 217 7.70 -16.71 -18.87
CA ALA A 217 8.07 -18.09 -18.60
C ALA A 217 9.03 -18.22 -17.41
N ASP A 218 10.06 -17.36 -17.36
CA ASP A 218 11.02 -17.30 -16.25
C ASP A 218 10.31 -16.98 -14.93
N LEU A 219 9.49 -15.94 -14.89
CA LEU A 219 8.70 -15.57 -13.70
C LEU A 219 7.76 -16.69 -13.25
N SER A 220 7.11 -17.38 -14.18
CA SER A 220 6.22 -18.51 -13.87
C SER A 220 6.96 -19.67 -13.21
N GLU A 221 8.23 -19.89 -13.54
CA GLU A 221 9.06 -20.91 -12.92
C GLU A 221 9.72 -20.43 -11.60
N MET A 222 10.05 -19.14 -11.51
CA MET A 222 10.59 -18.53 -10.30
C MET A 222 9.58 -18.57 -9.14
N PHE A 223 8.29 -18.38 -9.43
CA PHE A 223 7.24 -18.20 -8.42
C PHE A 223 6.06 -19.17 -8.63
N PRO A 224 6.22 -20.48 -8.34
CA PRO A 224 5.15 -21.46 -8.57
C PRO A 224 3.93 -21.26 -7.66
N GLY A 225 4.11 -20.70 -6.46
CA GLY A 225 3.01 -20.24 -5.59
C GLY A 225 2.15 -19.13 -6.19
N GLY A 226 2.66 -18.49 -7.24
CA GLY A 226 1.99 -17.46 -8.00
C GLY A 226 2.34 -16.04 -7.58
N ILE A 227 2.15 -15.12 -8.51
CA ILE A 227 2.29 -13.68 -8.30
C ILE A 227 0.90 -13.06 -8.24
N TYR A 228 0.63 -12.24 -7.22
CA TYR A 228 -0.64 -11.56 -7.02
C TYR A 228 -0.43 -10.06 -7.08
N ASP A 229 -1.06 -9.41 -8.05
CA ASP A 229 -1.06 -7.96 -8.15
C ASP A 229 -2.33 -7.39 -7.50
N THR A 230 -2.15 -6.74 -6.35
CA THR A 230 -3.25 -6.18 -5.57
C THR A 230 -3.99 -5.08 -6.30
N LYS A 231 -3.31 -4.33 -7.20
CA LYS A 231 -3.95 -3.32 -8.04
C LYS A 231 -4.84 -3.96 -9.09
N TYR A 232 -4.41 -5.07 -9.69
CA TYR A 232 -5.24 -5.84 -10.61
C TYR A 232 -6.54 -6.29 -9.94
N VAL A 233 -6.43 -6.88 -8.76
CA VAL A 233 -7.61 -7.32 -8.00
C VAL A 233 -8.50 -6.13 -7.65
N ALA A 234 -7.91 -5.01 -7.19
CA ALA A 234 -8.66 -3.80 -6.85
C ALA A 234 -9.44 -3.22 -8.06
N ASP A 235 -8.82 -3.18 -9.23
CA ASP A 235 -9.36 -2.48 -10.40
C ASP A 235 -10.34 -3.36 -11.21
N TYR A 236 -10.03 -4.65 -11.34
CA TYR A 236 -10.77 -5.58 -12.21
C TYR A 236 -11.75 -6.48 -11.47
N VAL A 237 -11.46 -6.82 -10.20
CA VAL A 237 -12.25 -7.79 -9.43
C VAL A 237 -13.18 -7.06 -8.46
N THR A 238 -12.63 -6.26 -7.54
CA THR A 238 -13.43 -5.51 -6.55
C THR A 238 -14.08 -4.26 -7.14
N ARG A 239 -13.59 -3.78 -8.29
CA ARG A 239 -14.06 -2.55 -8.97
C ARG A 239 -14.00 -1.33 -8.04
N GLU A 240 -12.87 -1.17 -7.36
CA GLU A 240 -12.60 -0.02 -6.50
C GLU A 240 -12.65 1.29 -7.28
N HIS A 241 -13.19 2.33 -6.63
CA HIS A 241 -13.26 3.66 -7.25
C HIS A 241 -11.87 4.26 -7.49
N SER A 242 -10.95 4.01 -6.54
CA SER A 242 -9.55 4.39 -6.61
C SER A 242 -8.68 3.22 -6.19
N SER A 243 -7.65 2.92 -6.98
CA SER A 243 -6.83 1.72 -6.80
C SER A 243 -5.35 2.03 -6.54
N PHE A 244 -4.99 3.25 -6.13
CA PHE A 244 -3.61 3.54 -5.71
C PHE A 244 -3.38 3.08 -4.27
N LEU A 245 -2.14 2.67 -3.98
CA LEU A 245 -1.77 1.92 -2.79
C LEU A 245 -2.25 2.56 -1.48
N ALA A 246 -1.89 3.82 -1.24
CA ALA A 246 -2.23 4.51 0.00
C ALA A 246 -3.75 4.66 0.23
N TYR A 247 -4.53 4.88 -0.83
CA TYR A 247 -6.00 4.93 -0.72
C TYR A 247 -6.57 3.57 -0.34
N LEU A 248 -6.17 2.51 -1.04
CA LEU A 248 -6.66 1.16 -0.76
C LEU A 248 -6.29 0.72 0.66
N PHE A 249 -5.05 0.96 1.07
CA PHE A 249 -4.58 0.64 2.41
C PHE A 249 -5.44 1.35 3.48
N ARG A 250 -5.62 2.67 3.38
CA ARG A 250 -6.42 3.44 4.35
C ARG A 250 -7.89 3.05 4.34
N LYS A 251 -8.48 2.81 3.17
CA LYS A 251 -9.85 2.32 3.05
C LYS A 251 -10.01 0.97 3.77
N TYR A 252 -9.14 0.01 3.45
CA TYR A 252 -9.23 -1.34 4.01
C TYR A 252 -8.88 -1.40 5.49
N GLU A 253 -7.99 -0.52 5.99
CA GLU A 253 -7.72 -0.36 7.42
C GLU A 253 -9.00 0.06 8.18
N ARG A 254 -9.71 1.08 7.67
CA ARG A 254 -10.99 1.53 8.23
C ARG A 254 -12.06 0.42 8.20
N GLU A 255 -12.16 -0.32 7.10
CA GLU A 255 -13.10 -1.44 7.00
C GLU A 255 -12.78 -2.56 7.99
N GLN A 256 -11.52 -2.94 8.15
CA GLN A 256 -11.13 -3.99 9.08
C GLN A 256 -11.30 -3.56 10.54
N ALA A 257 -11.07 -2.28 10.87
CA ALA A 257 -11.37 -1.74 12.19
C ALA A 257 -12.87 -1.89 12.54
N ARG A 258 -13.77 -1.61 11.58
CA ARG A 258 -15.21 -1.83 11.75
C ARG A 258 -15.55 -3.30 11.95
N ARG A 259 -15.04 -4.18 11.09
CA ARG A 259 -15.26 -5.65 11.19
C ARG A 259 -14.78 -6.20 12.54
N ASN A 260 -13.65 -5.71 13.05
CA ASN A 260 -13.14 -6.10 14.36
C ASN A 260 -14.01 -5.59 15.52
N HIS A 261 -14.52 -4.37 15.44
CA HIS A 261 -15.46 -3.83 16.43
C HIS A 261 -16.77 -4.63 16.47
N ASP A 262 -17.34 -4.91 15.29
CA ASP A 262 -18.59 -5.69 15.16
C ASP A 262 -18.42 -7.12 15.69
N ALA A 263 -17.24 -7.73 15.49
CA ALA A 263 -16.92 -9.06 16.00
C ALA A 263 -16.81 -9.10 17.54
N ILE A 264 -16.32 -8.04 18.18
CA ILE A 264 -16.24 -7.94 19.65
C ILE A 264 -17.65 -7.76 20.22
N SER A 265 -18.42 -6.80 19.68
CA SER A 265 -19.78 -6.52 20.17
C SER A 265 -20.70 -7.75 20.16
N TYR A 266 -20.49 -8.71 19.25
CA TYR A 266 -21.28 -9.93 19.20
C TYR A 266 -20.91 -10.95 20.30
N LYS A 267 -19.63 -11.03 20.69
CA LYS A 267 -19.17 -11.90 21.78
C LYS A 267 -19.78 -11.48 23.12
N ASP A 268 -19.83 -10.17 23.37
CA ASP A 268 -20.43 -9.61 24.59
C ASP A 268 -21.92 -9.94 24.71
N ILE A 269 -22.64 -10.04 23.59
CA ILE A 269 -24.07 -10.39 23.56
C ILE A 269 -24.31 -11.88 23.88
N ASP A 270 -23.42 -12.78 23.45
CA ASP A 270 -23.54 -14.22 23.77
C ASP A 270 -23.18 -14.51 25.24
N GLU A 271 -22.13 -13.88 25.77
CA GLU A 271 -21.76 -14.03 27.19
C GLU A 271 -22.85 -13.53 28.14
N HIS A 272 -23.59 -12.48 27.76
CA HIS A 272 -24.72 -12.00 28.56
C HIS A 272 -25.96 -12.89 28.52
N LYS A 273 -26.12 -13.74 27.50
CA LYS A 273 -27.20 -14.75 27.47
C LYS A 273 -26.87 -15.97 28.32
N ASP A 274 -25.61 -16.41 28.32
CA ASP A 274 -25.16 -17.51 29.18
C ASP A 274 -25.16 -17.13 30.67
N ALA A 275 -25.16 -15.83 31.00
CA ALA A 275 -25.31 -15.32 32.35
C ALA A 275 -26.78 -15.20 32.86
N GLY A 276 -27.75 -15.79 32.15
CA GLY A 276 -29.12 -15.97 32.65
C GLY A 276 -30.00 -14.71 32.75
N LYS A 277 -29.64 -13.62 32.08
CA LYS A 277 -30.52 -12.44 31.96
C LYS A 277 -31.38 -12.56 30.70
N GLU A 278 -32.66 -12.85 30.87
CA GLU A 278 -33.67 -12.74 29.82
C GLU A 278 -33.76 -11.28 29.35
N VAL A 279 -33.12 -10.98 28.22
CA VAL A 279 -33.35 -9.73 27.49
C VAL A 279 -34.58 -9.93 26.63
N TYR A 280 -35.62 -9.14 26.88
CA TYR A 280 -36.87 -9.14 26.13
C TYR A 280 -36.59 -9.07 24.62
N ALA A 281 -36.98 -10.14 23.93
CA ALA A 281 -36.93 -10.29 22.50
C ALA A 281 -38.02 -9.44 21.83
N GLY A 282 -37.80 -8.13 21.78
CA GLY A 282 -38.65 -7.17 21.08
C GLY A 282 -37.83 -6.31 20.15
N ASP A 283 -37.10 -6.95 19.23
CA ASP A 283 -36.62 -6.44 17.93
C ASP A 283 -35.59 -7.43 17.37
N ILE A 284 -36.05 -8.66 17.10
CA ILE A 284 -35.29 -9.62 16.29
C ILE A 284 -35.54 -9.25 14.83
N LEU A 285 -34.80 -8.26 14.33
CA LEU A 285 -34.57 -8.13 12.90
C LEU A 285 -33.66 -9.30 12.45
N ASP A 286 -34.21 -10.17 11.60
CA ASP A 286 -33.51 -11.03 10.63
C ASP A 286 -32.17 -11.66 11.09
N LYS A 287 -32.24 -12.65 11.99
CA LYS A 287 -31.07 -13.39 12.51
C LYS A 287 -30.41 -14.36 11.51
N GLU A 288 -30.91 -14.51 10.28
CA GLU A 288 -30.35 -15.44 9.27
C GLU A 288 -29.49 -14.76 8.18
N LYS A 289 -29.25 -13.44 8.22
CA LYS A 289 -28.44 -12.73 7.20
C LYS A 289 -27.38 -11.79 7.73
N VAL A 290 -26.91 -11.99 8.97
CA VAL A 290 -25.64 -11.36 9.38
C VAL A 290 -24.51 -12.17 8.75
N ASN A 291 -24.23 -11.85 7.49
CA ASN A 291 -23.10 -12.36 6.72
C ASN A 291 -21.83 -12.06 7.52
N ARG A 292 -21.35 -13.02 8.33
CA ARG A 292 -20.11 -12.90 9.11
C ARG A 292 -18.96 -12.75 8.12
N ARG A 293 -18.63 -11.50 7.76
CA ARG A 293 -17.52 -11.18 6.88
C ARG A 293 -16.24 -11.55 7.61
N ARG A 294 -15.37 -12.31 6.95
CA ARG A 294 -14.06 -12.66 7.51
C ARG A 294 -13.28 -11.38 7.83
N CYS A 295 -12.56 -11.41 8.93
CA CYS A 295 -11.65 -10.35 9.34
C CYS A 295 -10.24 -10.91 9.53
N PHE A 296 -9.27 -10.00 9.64
CA PHE A 296 -7.91 -10.36 9.99
C PHE A 296 -7.27 -9.33 10.91
N VAL A 297 -6.21 -9.76 11.60
CA VAL A 297 -5.36 -8.91 12.42
C VAL A 297 -3.92 -9.15 12.02
N ILE A 298 -3.13 -8.08 11.97
CA ILE A 298 -1.71 -8.14 11.66
C ILE A 298 -0.93 -7.59 12.85
N ASP A 299 -0.13 -8.47 13.45
CA ASP A 299 0.80 -8.16 14.52
C ASP A 299 2.15 -7.80 13.87
N ILE A 300 2.50 -6.51 13.81
CA ILE A 300 3.80 -6.05 13.31
C ILE A 300 4.86 -6.44 14.33
N LYS A 301 5.88 -7.19 13.88
CA LYS A 301 6.95 -7.69 14.73
C LYS A 301 8.07 -6.68 14.91
N ASP A 302 8.70 -6.75 16.09
CA ASP A 302 9.82 -5.88 16.45
C ASP A 302 11.07 -6.12 15.61
N ARG A 303 12.00 -5.16 15.71
CA ARG A 303 13.31 -5.23 15.07
C ARG A 303 14.11 -6.41 15.60
N ILE A 304 14.81 -7.10 14.70
CA ILE A 304 15.74 -8.16 15.03
C ILE A 304 16.93 -7.52 15.77
N PRO A 305 17.26 -7.98 17.00
CA PRO A 305 18.42 -7.51 17.71
C PRO A 305 19.69 -7.73 16.86
N THR A 306 20.42 -6.65 16.60
CA THR A 306 21.72 -6.77 15.92
C THR A 306 22.80 -6.99 16.99
N PRO A 307 23.68 -8.00 16.86
CA PRO A 307 24.79 -8.16 17.79
C PRO A 307 25.61 -6.87 17.84
N ALA A 308 25.91 -6.36 19.03
CA ALA A 308 26.73 -5.16 19.18
C ALA A 308 28.13 -5.43 18.64
N VAL A 309 28.41 -4.96 17.42
CA VAL A 309 29.78 -4.92 16.89
C VAL A 309 30.46 -3.78 17.63
N ARG A 310 31.40 -4.13 18.52
CA ARG A 310 32.22 -3.18 19.28
C ARG A 310 33.23 -2.52 18.35
N THR A 311 32.78 -1.56 17.54
CA THR A 311 33.67 -0.64 16.83
C THR A 311 34.02 0.50 17.78
N GLN A 312 35.25 0.49 18.29
CA GLN A 312 35.89 1.68 18.86
C GLN A 312 35.92 2.74 17.76
N LEU A 313 35.03 3.73 17.79
CA LEU A 313 35.09 5.01 17.09
C LEU A 313 33.82 5.81 17.45
N GLU A 314 33.69 6.14 18.74
CA GLU A 314 32.80 7.20 19.23
C GLU A 314 33.65 8.10 20.14
N GLU A 315 34.39 9.00 19.50
CA GLU A 315 34.89 10.24 20.07
C GLU A 315 35.27 11.11 18.86
N LEU A 316 35.01 12.42 18.95
CA LEU A 316 35.02 13.44 17.88
C LEU A 316 33.65 13.74 17.26
N ALA A 317 32.69 14.12 18.11
CA ALA A 317 31.66 15.07 17.75
C ALA A 317 31.32 15.95 18.97
N SER A 318 32.27 16.78 19.35
CA SER A 318 32.04 17.94 20.21
C SER A 318 33.08 18.96 19.78
N ASP A 319 32.65 19.99 19.05
CA ASP A 319 33.18 21.34 19.21
C ASP A 319 32.22 22.34 18.56
N ASP A 320 32.08 23.45 19.27
CA ASP A 320 31.10 24.53 19.16
C ASP A 320 30.98 25.18 17.78
N VAL A 321 29.75 25.55 17.42
CA VAL A 321 29.51 26.74 16.60
C VAL A 321 28.53 27.65 17.33
N THR A 322 29.13 28.68 17.92
CA THR A 322 28.51 29.85 18.53
C THR A 322 27.67 30.63 17.53
N THR A 323 26.45 30.95 17.95
CA THR A 323 25.51 31.83 17.26
C THR A 323 26.01 33.27 17.26
N ASN A 324 26.13 33.89 16.09
CA ASN A 324 26.17 35.34 15.98
C ASN A 324 24.98 35.81 15.14
N ALA A 325 24.03 36.42 15.84
CA ALA A 325 22.94 37.19 15.29
C ALA A 325 23.48 38.57 14.86
N THR A 326 23.21 38.95 13.61
CA THR A 326 23.28 40.36 13.18
C THR A 326 21.99 40.74 12.48
N ASN A 327 21.30 41.66 13.12
CA ASN A 327 20.18 42.44 12.61
C ASN A 327 20.60 43.21 11.35
N ASN A 328 19.67 43.33 10.40
CA ASN A 328 19.43 44.61 9.70
C ASN A 328 17.97 44.69 9.21
N LYS A 329 17.29 45.74 9.69
CA LYS A 329 16.12 46.44 9.09
C LYS A 329 16.63 47.20 7.84
N THR A 330 15.91 47.73 6.86
CA THR A 330 14.53 48.18 6.55
C THR A 330 14.35 47.92 5.02
N GLU A 331 13.24 48.11 4.27
CA GLU A 331 12.24 49.18 4.22
C GLU A 331 11.14 48.81 3.19
N ASP A 332 9.93 49.31 3.42
CA ASP A 332 8.74 49.20 2.55
C ASP A 332 8.86 50.05 1.27
N SER A 333 8.24 49.61 0.17
CA SER A 333 7.41 50.51 -0.65
C SER A 333 6.41 49.76 -1.55
N SER A 334 5.17 50.22 -1.50
CA SER A 334 4.03 49.86 -2.35
C SER A 334 3.87 50.85 -3.51
N THR A 335 3.42 50.42 -4.70
CA THR A 335 2.21 50.94 -5.41
C THR A 335 2.00 50.36 -6.84
N ASN A 336 0.84 49.69 -7.01
CA ASN A 336 -0.22 49.72 -8.06
C ASN A 336 -0.01 49.77 -9.61
N ASN A 337 -0.85 48.93 -10.26
CA ASN A 337 -1.61 48.99 -11.54
C ASN A 337 -0.82 48.96 -12.89
N ASP A 338 -1.24 48.25 -13.96
CA ASP A 338 -2.56 48.22 -14.59
C ASP A 338 -2.86 46.98 -15.47
N LEU A 339 -4.14 46.88 -15.85
CA LEU A 339 -4.87 45.81 -16.55
C LEU A 339 -4.56 45.60 -18.05
N SER A 340 -4.80 44.37 -18.56
CA SER A 340 -5.76 44.14 -19.67
C SER A 340 -6.05 42.64 -19.94
N ALA A 341 -7.33 42.38 -20.22
CA ALA A 341 -7.98 41.11 -20.60
C ALA A 341 -7.70 40.75 -22.08
N ALA A 342 -8.07 39.63 -22.72
CA ALA A 342 -9.09 38.61 -22.50
C ALA A 342 -8.78 37.39 -23.39
N GLY A 343 -9.35 36.22 -23.08
CA GLY A 343 -9.29 35.05 -23.96
C GLY A 343 -9.88 33.77 -23.36
N ARG A 344 -11.14 33.80 -22.91
CA ARG A 344 -11.88 32.63 -22.40
C ARG A 344 -12.28 31.68 -23.53
N LYS A 345 -12.05 30.38 -23.34
CA LYS A 345 -12.95 29.31 -23.79
C LYS A 345 -13.32 28.41 -22.59
N HIS A 346 -14.56 28.52 -22.11
CA HIS A 346 -15.24 27.54 -21.26
C HIS A 346 -15.63 26.31 -22.15
N LYS A 347 -15.93 25.08 -21.69
CA LYS A 347 -16.46 24.57 -20.43
C LYS A 347 -16.39 23.03 -20.46
N ARG A 348 -16.02 22.38 -19.36
CA ARG A 348 -16.69 21.16 -18.89
C ARG A 348 -17.01 21.41 -17.43
N LYS A 349 -18.30 21.51 -17.10
CA LYS A 349 -18.82 21.70 -15.75
C LYS A 349 -18.62 20.40 -14.96
N GLY A 350 -17.78 20.44 -13.94
CA GLY A 350 -17.59 19.36 -12.97
C GLY A 350 -17.48 19.94 -11.56
N ASN A 351 -18.59 19.89 -10.84
CA ASN A 351 -18.72 19.88 -9.37
C ASN A 351 -17.77 20.78 -8.54
N ASP A 352 -18.04 22.08 -8.47
CA ASP A 352 -17.32 23.03 -7.60
C ASP A 352 -17.61 22.85 -6.09
N ASN A 353 -18.36 21.82 -5.67
CA ASN A 353 -18.85 21.68 -4.29
C ASN A 353 -18.10 20.65 -3.41
N LYS A 354 -17.00 20.04 -3.90
CA LYS A 354 -16.23 19.06 -3.12
C LYS A 354 -15.02 19.71 -2.43
N LEU A 355 -14.88 19.43 -1.13
CA LEU A 355 -13.80 19.92 -0.25
C LEU A 355 -12.42 19.30 -0.54
N TYR A 356 -12.38 18.18 -1.26
CA TYR A 356 -11.15 17.48 -1.64
C TYR A 356 -10.88 17.55 -3.14
N CYS A 357 -9.62 17.33 -3.53
CA CYS A 357 -9.18 17.26 -4.91
C CYS A 357 -9.57 15.94 -5.55
N GLU A 358 -10.52 15.96 -6.49
CA GLU A 358 -10.96 14.74 -7.20
C GLU A 358 -9.82 14.06 -7.97
N GLN A 359 -8.90 14.85 -8.56
CA GLN A 359 -7.77 14.29 -9.29
C GLN A 359 -6.87 13.47 -8.36
N TYR A 360 -6.60 13.99 -7.15
CA TYR A 360 -5.83 13.28 -6.14
C TYR A 360 -6.60 12.07 -5.60
N ALA A 361 -7.89 12.23 -5.30
CA ALA A 361 -8.73 11.14 -4.82
C ALA A 361 -8.78 9.94 -5.78
N LEU A 362 -8.73 10.18 -7.09
CA LEU A 362 -8.75 9.12 -8.11
C LEU A 362 -7.37 8.48 -8.38
N HIS A 363 -6.30 9.27 -8.32
CA HIS A 363 -5.00 8.87 -8.88
C HIS A 363 -3.83 8.94 -7.90
N GLY A 364 -4.02 9.48 -6.70
CA GLY A 364 -2.94 9.77 -5.75
C GLY A 364 -2.00 10.90 -6.20
N PHE A 365 -2.32 11.59 -7.30
CA PHE A 365 -1.50 12.66 -7.87
C PHE A 365 -2.35 13.85 -8.33
N CYS A 366 -1.86 15.06 -8.03
CA CYS A 366 -2.47 16.32 -8.41
C CYS A 366 -1.47 17.19 -9.19
N ARG A 367 -1.86 17.68 -10.37
CA ARG A 367 -0.99 18.55 -11.21
C ARG A 367 -0.64 19.88 -10.55
N LYS A 368 -1.50 20.35 -9.64
CA LYS A 368 -1.28 21.60 -8.89
C LYS A 368 -0.46 21.37 -7.61
N ASN A 369 -0.21 20.11 -7.23
CA ASN A 369 0.52 19.72 -6.02
C ASN A 369 0.20 20.63 -4.81
N LYS A 370 1.21 21.28 -4.21
CA LYS A 370 1.08 22.20 -3.07
C LYS A 370 0.26 23.47 -3.38
N MET A 371 0.07 23.81 -4.65
CA MET A 371 -0.79 24.92 -5.10
C MET A 371 -2.26 24.50 -5.28
N CYS A 372 -2.63 23.26 -4.95
CA CYS A 372 -4.02 22.83 -5.01
C CYS A 372 -4.79 23.42 -3.82
N GLY A 373 -5.76 24.30 -4.07
CA GLY A 373 -6.63 24.85 -3.03
C GLY A 373 -7.70 23.88 -2.50
N LYS A 374 -7.63 22.59 -2.84
CA LYS A 374 -8.53 21.54 -2.36
C LYS A 374 -7.72 20.50 -1.58
N SER A 375 -8.33 19.86 -0.59
CA SER A 375 -7.63 18.91 0.28
C SER A 375 -7.14 17.65 -0.48
N HIS A 376 -5.93 17.18 -0.13
CA HIS A 376 -5.36 15.88 -0.53
C HIS A 376 -5.35 14.90 0.65
N ASP A 377 -6.09 15.19 1.72
CA ASP A 377 -6.19 14.29 2.87
C ASP A 377 -7.06 13.08 2.54
N LEU A 378 -6.46 11.89 2.60
CA LEU A 378 -7.14 10.62 2.34
C LEU A 378 -8.28 10.37 3.31
N ASP A 379 -8.13 10.78 4.57
CA ASP A 379 -9.16 10.55 5.58
C ASP A 379 -10.42 11.36 5.27
N LEU A 380 -10.24 12.65 4.91
CA LEU A 380 -11.34 13.50 4.45
C LEU A 380 -12.00 12.98 3.17
N ILE A 381 -11.20 12.50 2.21
CA ILE A 381 -11.71 11.90 0.97
C ILE A 381 -12.62 10.71 1.31
N LEU A 382 -12.13 9.78 2.12
CA LEU A 382 -12.84 8.56 2.51
C LEU A 382 -14.10 8.87 3.33
N ASP A 383 -14.04 9.81 4.28
CA ASP A 383 -15.20 10.23 5.07
C ASP A 383 -16.36 10.72 4.18
N ILE A 384 -16.04 11.56 3.19
CA ILE A 384 -17.04 12.10 2.26
C ILE A 384 -17.60 11.01 1.33
N GLU A 385 -16.75 10.10 0.83
CA GLU A 385 -17.17 8.99 -0.03
C GLU A 385 -18.08 8.00 0.72
N GLU A 386 -17.72 7.66 1.95
CA GLU A 386 -18.52 6.79 2.82
C GLU A 386 -19.87 7.44 3.16
N ALA A 387 -19.88 8.72 3.56
CA ALA A 387 -21.12 9.45 3.83
C ALA A 387 -22.05 9.48 2.61
N ALA A 388 -21.51 9.69 1.40
CA ALA A 388 -22.27 9.65 0.16
C ALA A 388 -22.85 8.25 -0.12
N HIS A 389 -22.11 7.19 0.20
CA HIS A 389 -22.57 5.81 0.03
C HIS A 389 -23.66 5.42 1.05
N HIS A 390 -23.51 5.83 2.31
CA HIS A 390 -24.53 5.64 3.35
C HIS A 390 -25.80 6.44 3.07
N GLY A 391 -25.68 7.68 2.57
CA GLY A 391 -26.82 8.49 2.11
C GLY A 391 -27.58 7.83 0.96
N LYS A 392 -26.88 7.26 -0.03
CA LYS A 392 -27.49 6.51 -1.14
C LYS A 392 -28.18 5.22 -0.68
N LYS A 393 -27.62 4.52 0.32
CA LYS A 393 -28.26 3.33 0.92
C LYS A 393 -29.55 3.68 1.66
N ARG A 394 -29.56 4.78 2.42
CA ARG A 394 -30.78 5.30 3.07
C ARG A 394 -31.84 5.66 2.03
N GLN A 395 -31.48 6.44 1.01
CA GLN A 395 -32.39 6.77 -0.10
C GLN A 395 -32.97 5.53 -0.79
N ARG A 396 -32.15 4.51 -1.09
CA ARG A 396 -32.65 3.25 -1.68
C ARG A 396 -33.57 2.46 -0.75
N PHE A 397 -33.36 2.55 0.56
CA PHE A 397 -34.23 1.91 1.54
C PHE A 397 -35.57 2.67 1.66
N ASP A 398 -35.51 4.00 1.66
CA ASP A 398 -36.69 4.87 1.64
C ASP A 398 -37.49 4.68 0.34
N ASP A 399 -36.85 4.65 -0.83
CA ASP A 399 -37.47 4.37 -2.13
C ASP A 399 -38.09 2.96 -2.19
N ARG A 400 -37.47 1.99 -1.50
CA ARG A 400 -38.00 0.63 -1.39
C ARG A 400 -39.22 0.58 -0.47
N GLN A 401 -39.18 1.27 0.68
CA GLN A 401 -40.34 1.40 1.57
C GLN A 401 -41.48 2.18 0.90
N ILE A 402 -41.18 3.18 0.08
CA ILE A 402 -42.17 3.91 -0.71
C ILE A 402 -42.76 2.98 -1.77
N ARG A 403 -41.95 2.20 -2.51
CA ARG A 403 -42.46 1.18 -3.44
C ARG A 403 -43.28 0.07 -2.77
N ASP A 404 -42.88 -0.38 -1.59
CA ASP A 404 -43.60 -1.43 -0.85
C ASP A 404 -44.91 -0.86 -0.26
N LYS A 405 -44.94 0.42 0.17
CA LYS A 405 -46.17 1.15 0.50
C LYS A 405 -47.06 1.35 -0.72
N ASP A 406 -46.51 1.72 -1.87
CA ASP A 406 -47.28 1.91 -3.10
C ASP A 406 -47.86 0.58 -3.60
N ALA A 407 -47.12 -0.53 -3.46
CA ALA A 407 -47.57 -1.89 -3.76
C ALA A 407 -48.69 -2.36 -2.80
N TYR A 408 -48.60 -1.99 -1.51
CA TYR A 408 -49.68 -2.21 -0.54
C TYR A 408 -50.91 -1.35 -0.83
N ILE A 409 -50.73 -0.11 -1.28
CA ILE A 409 -51.82 0.79 -1.70
C ILE A 409 -52.45 0.34 -3.03
N THR A 410 -51.69 -0.30 -3.94
CA THR A 410 -52.25 -0.84 -5.19
C THR A 410 -53.07 -2.11 -4.96
N THR A 411 -52.75 -2.90 -3.93
CA THR A 411 -53.54 -4.09 -3.54
C THR A 411 -54.73 -3.75 -2.64
N ALA A 412 -54.73 -2.57 -2.01
CA ALA A 412 -55.85 -2.08 -1.21
C ALA A 412 -56.89 -1.25 -2.00
N ARG A 413 -56.71 -1.03 -3.31
CA ARG A 413 -57.64 -0.25 -4.16
C ARG A 413 -58.82 -1.05 -4.73
N ASP A 414 -58.94 -2.34 -4.42
CA ASP A 414 -60.05 -3.20 -4.88
C ASP A 414 -61.10 -3.51 -3.79
N ILE A 415 -61.09 -2.83 -2.64
CA ILE A 415 -62.14 -3.00 -1.61
C ILE A 415 -62.63 -1.64 -1.08
N GLU A 416 -63.85 -1.32 -1.51
CA GLU A 416 -64.90 -0.51 -0.87
C GLU A 416 -64.77 1.02 -0.73
N ASP A 417 -65.51 1.63 -1.65
CA ASP A 417 -66.42 2.78 -1.54
C ASP A 417 -67.04 3.05 -0.14
N ARG A 418 -67.31 4.34 0.11
CA ARG A 418 -68.08 4.97 1.23
C ARG A 418 -67.38 5.25 2.58
N SER A 419 -66.96 6.49 2.77
CA SER A 419 -67.73 7.50 3.56
C SER A 419 -66.85 8.70 3.94
N ALA A 420 -67.46 9.88 3.89
CA ALA A 420 -66.83 11.17 4.15
C ALA A 420 -66.61 11.42 5.66
N GLY A 421 -65.50 12.05 5.99
CA GLY A 421 -65.20 12.56 7.34
C GLY A 421 -64.01 13.51 7.31
N ASN A 422 -64.29 14.79 7.51
CA ASN A 422 -63.42 15.94 7.36
C ASN A 422 -62.51 16.13 8.59
N THR A 423 -61.19 16.30 8.43
CA THR A 423 -60.37 17.08 9.39
C THR A 423 -59.11 17.62 8.71
N GLN A 424 -58.96 18.94 8.74
CA GLN A 424 -57.84 19.72 8.24
C GLN A 424 -56.67 19.76 9.25
N ASP A 425 -55.49 20.06 8.69
CA ASP A 425 -54.32 20.72 9.29
C ASP A 425 -53.46 19.97 10.33
N ILE A 426 -52.19 19.71 9.95
CA ILE A 426 -50.99 20.40 10.46
C ILE A 426 -49.78 19.85 9.67
N VAL A 427 -49.31 20.64 8.71
CA VAL A 427 -47.99 20.50 8.07
C VAL A 427 -47.24 21.78 8.39
N MET A 428 -46.16 21.70 9.17
CA MET A 428 -44.94 22.52 9.03
C MET A 428 -44.00 22.31 10.21
N SER A 429 -42.71 22.38 9.89
CA SER A 429 -41.58 22.72 10.78
C SER A 429 -40.82 21.56 11.43
N SER A 430 -39.63 21.24 10.91
CA SER A 430 -38.38 21.68 11.58
C SER A 430 -37.13 21.26 10.79
N THR A 431 -36.84 22.01 9.72
CA THR A 431 -35.49 22.15 9.16
C THR A 431 -34.88 23.40 9.77
N LYS A 432 -34.39 23.34 11.01
CA LYS A 432 -33.69 24.47 11.68
C LYS A 432 -33.02 24.04 13.00
N VAL A 433 -32.02 23.16 12.94
CA VAL A 433 -31.05 22.98 14.04
C VAL A 433 -29.66 22.63 13.45
N VAL A 434 -29.13 23.50 12.59
CA VAL A 434 -27.68 23.53 12.27
C VAL A 434 -27.31 24.98 11.92
N LYS A 435 -27.40 25.85 12.91
CA LYS A 435 -26.81 27.19 12.96
C LYS A 435 -27.05 27.67 14.38
N ASP A 436 -26.01 27.59 15.19
CA ASP A 436 -25.79 28.31 16.45
C ASP A 436 -24.92 27.46 17.37
N LEU A 437 -23.63 27.31 17.03
CA LEU A 437 -22.55 27.05 17.98
C LEU A 437 -21.23 27.50 17.34
N GLN A 438 -21.12 28.81 17.10
CA GLN A 438 -19.84 29.43 16.79
C GLN A 438 -19.85 30.85 17.31
N GLU A 439 -19.62 31.01 18.61
CA GLU A 439 -19.02 32.19 19.21
C GLU A 439 -18.81 31.90 20.70
N GLN A 440 -17.54 31.75 21.09
CA GLN A 440 -16.91 32.30 22.30
C GLN A 440 -15.70 31.45 22.70
N PHE A 441 -14.61 32.17 23.01
CA PHE A 441 -13.36 31.76 23.65
C PHE A 441 -12.12 31.48 22.78
N SER A 442 -11.19 32.44 22.86
CA SER A 442 -9.73 32.33 22.80
C SER A 442 -9.16 33.60 23.46
N PRO A 443 -7.89 33.67 23.94
CA PRO A 443 -7.01 32.62 24.46
C PRO A 443 -6.20 33.08 25.72
N SER A 444 -5.49 32.17 26.39
CA SER A 444 -4.19 32.50 27.01
C SER A 444 -3.30 31.26 27.13
N ALA A 445 -2.01 31.48 26.93
CA ALA A 445 -1.01 30.53 26.48
C ALA A 445 -0.28 29.78 27.61
N THR A 446 0.12 28.54 27.30
CA THR A 446 1.44 28.01 27.67
C THR A 446 2.00 27.24 26.48
N VAL A 447 3.27 27.51 26.19
CA VAL A 447 4.00 27.09 25.00
C VAL A 447 4.57 25.70 25.23
N GLU A 448 4.01 24.69 24.57
CA GLU A 448 4.72 23.46 24.25
C GLU A 448 5.00 23.44 22.75
N ILE A 449 6.28 23.32 22.40
CA ILE A 449 6.77 23.22 21.03
C ILE A 449 6.31 21.86 20.48
N ALA A 450 5.08 21.82 19.97
CA ALA A 450 4.60 20.70 19.18
C ALA A 450 5.33 20.73 17.84
N MET A 451 6.21 19.75 17.64
CA MET A 451 6.83 19.48 16.34
C MET A 451 5.73 19.39 15.27
N ALA A 452 5.77 20.29 14.30
CA ALA A 452 4.84 20.31 13.19
C ALA A 452 4.92 18.97 12.43
N TRP A 453 3.78 18.31 12.30
CA TRP A 453 3.67 17.02 11.62
C TRP A 453 3.86 17.21 10.11
N PRO A 454 4.57 16.31 9.40
CA PRO A 454 4.59 16.37 7.95
C PRO A 454 3.18 16.10 7.41
N SER A 455 2.77 16.85 6.39
CA SER A 455 1.58 16.58 5.59
C SER A 455 1.55 15.12 5.10
N SER A 456 0.40 14.63 4.61
CA SER A 456 0.14 13.30 4.02
C SER A 456 1.09 12.84 2.88
N SER A 457 2.18 13.56 2.64
CA SER A 457 3.24 13.34 1.68
C SER A 457 4.41 12.46 2.18
N SER A 458 4.42 12.01 3.45
CA SER A 458 5.55 11.28 4.05
C SER A 458 5.45 9.74 3.99
N TYR A 459 4.64 9.17 3.10
CA TYR A 459 4.26 7.74 3.12
C TYR A 459 4.92 6.84 2.05
N HIS A 460 5.90 7.32 1.27
CA HIS A 460 6.49 6.54 0.17
C HIS A 460 7.88 6.04 0.53
N SER A 461 7.94 4.93 1.23
CA SER A 461 9.19 4.20 1.42
C SER A 461 8.95 2.73 1.11
N ALA A 462 9.87 2.11 0.37
CA ALA A 462 9.71 0.75 -0.14
C ALA A 462 9.19 -0.26 0.90
N HIS A 463 9.72 -0.23 2.14
CA HIS A 463 9.31 -1.18 3.17
C HIS A 463 7.86 -0.96 3.64
N TYR A 464 7.42 0.30 3.71
CA TYR A 464 6.07 0.64 4.11
C TYR A 464 5.08 0.33 2.98
N ASP A 465 5.45 0.62 1.73
CA ASP A 465 4.65 0.30 0.55
C ASP A 465 4.53 -1.23 0.34
N SER A 466 5.61 -1.97 0.63
CA SER A 466 5.59 -3.44 0.70
C SER A 466 4.62 -3.94 1.78
N TYR A 467 4.64 -3.37 2.98
CA TYR A 467 3.68 -3.72 4.04
C TYR A 467 2.22 -3.41 3.64
N MET A 468 1.94 -2.22 3.10
CA MET A 468 0.61 -1.85 2.61
C MET A 468 0.10 -2.84 1.56
N THR A 469 0.98 -3.22 0.64
CA THR A 469 0.69 -4.21 -0.41
C THR A 469 0.25 -5.54 0.20
N GLY A 470 0.98 -6.04 1.19
CA GLY A 470 0.61 -7.27 1.89
C GLY A 470 -0.67 -7.16 2.73
N TYR A 471 -0.91 -6.01 3.37
CA TYR A 471 -2.15 -5.74 4.09
C TYR A 471 -3.37 -5.76 3.17
N ILE A 472 -3.26 -5.11 2.01
CA ILE A 472 -4.31 -5.12 0.99
C ILE A 472 -4.58 -6.54 0.51
N PHE A 473 -3.54 -7.34 0.30
CA PHE A 473 -3.72 -8.73 -0.09
C PHE A 473 -4.39 -9.58 1.00
N ALA A 474 -4.02 -9.41 2.27
CA ALA A 474 -4.71 -10.06 3.38
C ALA A 474 -6.21 -9.70 3.42
N HIS A 475 -6.56 -8.44 3.11
CA HIS A 475 -7.95 -8.02 2.95
C HIS A 475 -8.64 -8.74 1.79
N GLN A 476 -7.99 -8.80 0.62
CA GLN A 476 -8.54 -9.49 -0.55
C GLN A 476 -8.72 -11.00 -0.29
N LEU A 477 -7.79 -11.63 0.44
CA LEU A 477 -7.94 -13.03 0.88
C LEU A 477 -9.13 -13.22 1.83
N ALA A 478 -9.33 -12.30 2.78
CA ALA A 478 -10.46 -12.34 3.70
C ALA A 478 -11.80 -12.17 2.95
N GLU A 479 -11.85 -11.27 1.96
CA GLU A 479 -13.07 -10.97 1.21
C GLU A 479 -13.45 -12.09 0.22
N TYR A 480 -12.48 -12.64 -0.53
CA TYR A 480 -12.75 -13.57 -1.64
C TYR A 480 -12.42 -15.03 -1.34
N GLY A 481 -11.65 -15.28 -0.29
CA GLY A 481 -11.13 -16.61 0.05
C GLY A 481 -9.92 -17.01 -0.78
N GLU A 482 -9.06 -17.83 -0.17
CA GLU A 482 -7.80 -18.28 -0.77
C GLU A 482 -7.98 -19.09 -2.05
N VAL A 483 -8.97 -19.97 -2.10
CA VAL A 483 -9.22 -20.83 -3.26
C VAL A 483 -9.58 -19.97 -4.49
N THR A 484 -10.53 -19.04 -4.33
CA THR A 484 -10.93 -18.12 -5.41
C THR A 484 -9.74 -17.27 -5.87
N MET A 485 -8.97 -16.72 -4.94
CA MET A 485 -7.79 -15.91 -5.26
C MET A 485 -6.77 -16.73 -6.04
N ARG A 486 -6.46 -17.95 -5.58
CA ARG A 486 -5.48 -18.84 -6.19
C ARG A 486 -5.88 -19.31 -7.58
N ASP A 487 -7.14 -19.68 -7.77
CA ASP A 487 -7.58 -20.34 -8.99
C ASP A 487 -7.89 -19.31 -10.10
N ASN A 488 -8.36 -18.10 -9.74
CA ASN A 488 -8.84 -17.11 -10.71
C ASN A 488 -7.94 -15.88 -10.89
N HIS A 489 -7.17 -15.49 -9.87
CA HIS A 489 -6.50 -14.19 -9.82
C HIS A 489 -4.97 -14.26 -9.74
N ARG A 490 -4.41 -15.44 -9.47
CA ARG A 490 -2.98 -15.73 -9.58
C ARG A 490 -2.43 -15.40 -10.97
N ASN A 491 -1.18 -14.92 -11.01
CA ASN A 491 -0.39 -14.69 -12.22
C ASN A 491 -1.00 -13.68 -13.20
N ARG A 492 -1.70 -12.68 -12.68
CA ARG A 492 -2.30 -11.58 -13.44
C ARG A 492 -1.75 -10.26 -12.94
N LEU A 493 -0.86 -9.65 -13.74
CA LEU A 493 -0.25 -8.37 -13.39
C LEU A 493 -1.04 -7.22 -13.98
N TYR A 494 -1.24 -6.17 -13.19
CA TYR A 494 -1.88 -4.95 -13.64
C TYR A 494 -0.99 -4.26 -14.68
N LEU A 495 -1.62 -3.63 -15.68
CA LEU A 495 -0.93 -2.87 -16.71
C LEU A 495 -1.58 -1.49 -16.85
N ILE A 496 -0.77 -0.44 -16.66
CA ILE A 496 -1.23 0.94 -16.87
C ILE A 496 -1.74 1.10 -18.32
N ALA A 497 -2.92 1.69 -18.46
CA ALA A 497 -3.55 2.03 -19.74
C ALA A 497 -3.81 0.82 -20.66
N LYS A 498 -4.10 -0.35 -20.08
CA LYS A 498 -4.58 -1.54 -20.79
C LYS A 498 -5.74 -2.16 -20.01
N ASP A 499 -6.71 -2.70 -20.73
CA ASP A 499 -7.93 -3.32 -20.16
C ASP A 499 -7.76 -4.81 -19.81
N VAL A 500 -6.58 -5.37 -20.09
CA VAL A 500 -6.26 -6.78 -19.83
C VAL A 500 -4.95 -6.87 -19.05
N PRO A 501 -4.86 -7.78 -18.05
CA PRO A 501 -3.63 -7.99 -17.31
C PRO A 501 -2.57 -8.70 -18.16
N LEU A 502 -1.30 -8.53 -17.79
CA LEU A 502 -0.25 -9.43 -18.28
C LEU A 502 -0.38 -10.77 -17.57
N ARG A 503 -0.46 -11.87 -18.34
CA ARG A 503 -0.48 -13.23 -17.79
C ARG A 503 0.95 -13.74 -17.62
N VAL A 504 1.28 -14.16 -16.40
CA VAL A 504 2.55 -14.80 -16.07
C VAL A 504 2.36 -16.31 -16.22
N GLU A 505 2.46 -16.77 -17.46
CA GLU A 505 2.34 -18.18 -17.80
C GLU A 505 3.38 -18.57 -18.84
N ARG A 506 3.78 -19.84 -18.80
CA ARG A 506 4.65 -20.42 -19.81
C ARG A 506 3.84 -20.65 -21.08
N SER A 507 4.21 -19.96 -22.16
CA SER A 507 3.66 -20.22 -23.49
C SER A 507 4.14 -21.57 -24.02
N GLN A 508 3.33 -22.21 -24.88
CA GLN A 508 3.72 -23.45 -25.58
C GLN A 508 4.96 -23.26 -26.47
N PHE A 509 5.21 -22.04 -26.93
CA PHE A 509 6.28 -21.72 -27.88
C PHE A 509 7.50 -21.07 -27.22
N ALA A 510 7.36 -20.55 -25.99
CA ALA A 510 8.44 -19.86 -25.29
C ALA A 510 9.10 -20.79 -24.26
N LYS A 511 10.43 -20.89 -24.33
CA LYS A 511 11.26 -21.52 -23.31
C LYS A 511 11.71 -20.47 -22.29
N THR A 512 12.18 -20.94 -21.14
CA THR A 512 12.92 -20.12 -20.19
C THR A 512 14.16 -19.53 -20.85
N SER A 513 14.62 -18.38 -20.35
CA SER A 513 15.81 -17.73 -20.89
C SER A 513 17.08 -18.46 -20.47
N LYS A 514 18.13 -18.34 -21.30
CA LYS A 514 19.45 -18.93 -21.00
C LYS A 514 20.01 -18.46 -19.66
N GLY A 515 19.89 -17.16 -19.37
CA GLY A 515 20.34 -16.59 -18.10
C GLY A 515 19.57 -17.16 -16.91
N HIS A 516 18.26 -17.38 -17.05
CA HIS A 516 17.48 -18.07 -16.02
C HIS A 516 17.96 -19.51 -15.82
N ASP A 517 18.16 -20.27 -16.89
CA ASP A 517 18.60 -21.67 -16.82
C ASP A 517 20.00 -21.81 -16.20
N GLU A 518 20.92 -20.88 -16.50
CA GLU A 518 22.27 -20.84 -15.90
C GLU A 518 22.23 -20.60 -14.39
N VAL A 519 21.43 -19.65 -13.93
CA VAL A 519 21.27 -19.38 -12.48
C VAL A 519 20.58 -20.55 -11.80
N LYS A 520 19.52 -21.07 -12.42
CA LYS A 520 18.76 -22.22 -11.93
C LYS A 520 19.60 -23.48 -11.77
N SER A 521 20.58 -23.72 -12.65
CA SER A 521 21.50 -24.86 -12.52
C SER A 521 22.25 -24.87 -11.19
N LYS A 522 22.48 -23.68 -10.60
CA LYS A 522 23.15 -23.49 -9.30
C LYS A 522 22.21 -23.65 -8.12
N TRP A 523 20.90 -23.81 -8.33
CA TRP A 523 19.92 -24.05 -7.25
C TRP A 523 19.85 -25.51 -6.80
N VAL A 524 20.36 -26.43 -7.63
CA VAL A 524 20.31 -27.88 -7.40
C VAL A 524 21.58 -28.39 -6.68
N GLN A 525 22.64 -27.56 -6.66
CA GLN A 525 23.86 -27.77 -5.89
C GLN A 525 23.75 -27.11 -4.53
#